data_AF-D9WYW5-F1
#
_entry.id   AF-D9WYW5-F1
#
_cell.length_a   1.000
_cell.length_b   1.000
_cell.length_c   1.000
_cell.angle_alpha   90.00
_cell.angle_beta   90.00
_cell.angle_gamma   90.00
#
_symmetry.space_group_name_H-M   'P 1'
#
loop_
_entity.id
_entity.type
_entity.pdbx_description
1 polymer ?
#
loop_
_entity_poly.entity_id
_entity_poly.type
_entity_poly.pdbx_seq_one_letter_code
_entity_poly.pdbx_strand_id
1 'polypeptide(L)'
;MQTFLPYPGFRESALVLDRRRLGKQRVEALQVLRGLVVPGYGWRRHPAVRMWAGYEEALVRYGLEICRVWRELGHQDSCAATLVADLATARPHAPVRDQPVLAAEGELPPWLGDDSFHRSHRSALVRKDPTTYTRHFPEVPGDLPYVWPASDRQV
;
A
#
# COMPACT_ATOMS: atom_id res chain seq x y z
N MET A 1 -6.79 3.78 7.78
CA MET A 1 -6.46 3.50 6.37
C MET A 1 -5.08 4.06 6.14
N GLN A 2 -4.11 3.16 5.96
CA GLN A 2 -2.68 3.48 5.88
C GLN A 2 -2.11 3.06 4.52
N THR A 3 -2.76 2.13 3.84
CA THR A 3 -2.55 1.85 2.42
C THR A 3 -3.88 1.96 1.68
N PHE A 4 -3.87 2.45 0.45
CA PHE A 4 -5.06 2.52 -0.42
C PHE A 4 -4.83 1.65 -1.66
N LEU A 5 -5.48 0.49 -1.69
CA LEU A 5 -5.46 -0.48 -2.78
C LEU A 5 -6.89 -0.70 -3.32
N PRO A 6 -7.50 0.29 -3.99
CA PRO A 6 -8.79 0.10 -4.66
C PRO A 6 -8.72 -0.91 -5.82
N TYR A 7 -7.52 -1.25 -6.29
CA TYR A 7 -7.28 -2.23 -7.34
C TYR A 7 -6.13 -3.18 -6.97
N PRO A 8 -6.04 -4.37 -7.59
CA PRO A 8 -4.93 -5.28 -7.38
C PRO A 8 -3.59 -4.70 -7.87
N GLY A 9 -3.61 -3.90 -8.94
CA GLY A 9 -2.42 -3.22 -9.45
C GLY A 9 -1.99 -2.08 -8.52
N PHE A 10 -0.72 -2.08 -8.10
CA PHE A 10 -0.18 -1.00 -7.26
C PHE A 10 -0.16 0.35 -7.99
N ARG A 11 0.25 0.35 -9.26
CA ARG A 11 0.24 1.55 -10.09
C ARG A 11 -1.18 2.05 -10.39
N GLU A 12 -2.09 1.14 -10.73
CA GLU A 12 -3.50 1.46 -10.95
C GLU A 12 -4.14 2.08 -9.69
N SER A 13 -3.86 1.50 -8.52
CA SER A 13 -4.24 2.05 -7.23
C SER A 13 -3.64 3.44 -6.99
N ALA A 14 -2.40 3.70 -7.38
CA ALA A 14 -1.78 5.01 -7.24
C ALA A 14 -2.45 6.06 -8.16
N LEU A 15 -2.73 5.71 -9.42
CA LEU A 15 -3.28 6.62 -10.43
C LEU A 15 -4.69 7.13 -10.10
N VAL A 16 -5.49 6.37 -9.35
CA VAL A 16 -6.84 6.81 -8.95
C VAL A 16 -6.84 7.71 -7.72
N LEU A 17 -5.72 7.83 -6.99
CA LEU A 17 -5.67 8.66 -5.79
C LEU A 17 -5.63 10.14 -6.16
N ASP A 18 -6.43 10.96 -5.47
CA ASP A 18 -6.25 12.40 -5.53
C ASP A 18 -4.90 12.79 -4.94
N ARG A 19 -4.42 13.98 -5.31
CA ARG A 19 -3.10 14.48 -4.91
C ARG A 19 -2.85 14.41 -3.39
N ARG A 20 -3.86 14.71 -2.55
CA ARG A 20 -3.69 14.70 -1.09
C ARG A 20 -3.44 13.29 -0.59
N ARG A 21 -4.23 12.31 -1.03
CA ARG A 21 -4.09 10.90 -0.61
C ARG A 21 -2.84 10.26 -1.20
N LEU A 22 -2.54 10.50 -2.48
CA LEU A 22 -1.30 10.05 -3.11
C LEU A 22 -0.06 10.56 -2.36
N GLY A 23 -0.01 11.87 -2.07
CA GLY A 23 1.09 12.48 -1.34
C GLY A 23 1.27 11.89 0.06
N LYS A 24 0.15 11.60 0.75
CA LYS A 24 0.15 10.99 2.09
C LYS A 24 0.61 9.53 2.07
N GLN A 25 0.22 8.77 1.05
CA GLN A 25 0.55 7.35 0.92
C GLN A 25 2.05 7.06 0.85
N ARG A 26 2.87 8.00 0.35
CA ARG A 26 4.34 7.89 0.39
C ARG A 26 4.88 7.73 1.81
N VAL A 27 4.39 8.57 2.73
CA VAL A 27 4.81 8.57 4.13
C VAL A 27 4.18 7.41 4.89
N GLU A 28 2.91 7.08 4.60
CA GLU A 28 2.23 5.98 5.28
C GLU A 28 2.84 4.62 4.91
N ALA A 29 3.25 4.40 3.65
CA ALA A 29 3.97 3.20 3.24
C ALA A 29 5.28 3.03 4.05
N LEU A 30 6.04 4.11 4.24
CA LEU A 30 7.24 4.10 5.07
C LEU A 30 6.94 3.79 6.54
N GLN A 31 5.88 4.36 7.10
CA GLN A 31 5.45 4.08 8.47
C GLN A 31 5.03 2.62 8.67
N VAL A 32 4.34 2.04 7.68
CA VAL A 32 3.96 0.62 7.70
C VAL A 32 5.21 -0.26 7.64
N LEU A 33 6.16 0.03 6.73
CA LEU A 33 7.42 -0.71 6.62
C LEU A 33 8.19 -0.68 7.95
N ARG A 34 8.34 0.49 8.57
CA ARG A 34 9.01 0.61 9.88
C ARG A 34 8.29 -0.15 10.98
N GLY A 35 6.96 -0.23 10.92
CA GLY A 35 6.17 -1.10 11.80
C GLY A 35 6.52 -2.58 11.67
N LEU A 36 6.94 -3.02 10.50
CA LEU A 36 7.40 -4.39 10.23
C LEU A 36 8.85 -4.60 10.67
N VAL A 37 9.75 -3.69 10.28
CA VAL A 37 11.20 -3.97 10.32
C VAL A 37 11.96 -3.33 11.49
N VAL A 38 11.40 -2.31 12.16
CA VAL A 38 12.11 -1.60 13.25
C VAL A 38 11.66 -2.14 14.62
N PRO A 39 12.57 -2.71 15.42
CA PRO A 39 12.27 -3.14 16.79
C PRO A 39 11.72 -2.00 17.64
N GLY A 40 10.66 -2.26 18.39
CA GLY A 40 10.04 -1.29 19.30
C GLY A 40 9.18 -0.21 18.62
N TYR A 41 9.01 -0.23 17.29
CA TYR A 41 8.19 0.77 16.61
C TYR A 41 6.72 0.70 17.04
N GLY A 42 6.15 1.84 17.44
CA GLY A 42 4.84 1.90 18.10
C GLY A 42 3.66 1.37 17.28
N TRP A 43 3.79 1.28 15.95
CA TRP A 43 2.73 0.84 15.03
C TRP A 43 2.70 -0.65 14.74
N ARG A 44 3.63 -1.44 15.29
CA ARG A 44 3.79 -2.86 14.95
C ARG A 44 2.56 -3.75 15.17
N ARG A 45 1.67 -3.37 16.09
CA ARG A 45 0.42 -4.10 16.39
C ARG A 45 -0.77 -3.61 15.56
N HIS A 46 -0.60 -2.56 14.76
CA HIS A 46 -1.68 -1.99 13.96
C HIS A 46 -2.10 -2.99 12.86
N PRO A 47 -3.41 -3.21 12.61
CA PRO A 47 -3.88 -4.15 11.58
C PRO A 47 -3.28 -3.87 10.19
N ALA A 48 -3.16 -2.60 9.81
CA ALA A 48 -2.52 -2.19 8.55
C ALA A 48 -1.04 -2.56 8.45
N VAL A 49 -0.35 -2.80 9.55
CA VAL A 49 1.03 -3.33 9.55
C VAL A 49 0.97 -4.84 9.42
N ARG A 50 0.16 -5.50 10.24
CA ARG A 50 0.06 -6.96 10.32
C ARG A 50 -0.36 -7.62 9.00
N MET A 51 -1.20 -6.98 8.19
CA MET A 51 -1.62 -7.51 6.89
C MET A 51 -0.46 -7.65 5.86
N TRP A 52 0.62 -6.89 6.04
CA TRP A 52 1.80 -6.88 5.18
C TRP A 52 2.97 -7.69 5.74
N ALA A 53 2.80 -8.33 6.89
CA ALA A 53 3.87 -9.05 7.58
C ALA A 53 4.41 -10.18 6.69
N GLY A 54 5.73 -10.22 6.46
CA GLY A 54 6.37 -11.19 5.56
C GLY A 54 6.34 -10.81 4.07
N TYR A 55 5.69 -9.70 3.73
CA TYR A 55 5.57 -9.13 2.39
C TYR A 55 6.19 -7.72 2.30
N GLU A 56 7.27 -7.49 3.03
CA GLU A 56 7.94 -6.18 3.11
C GLU A 56 8.38 -5.68 1.73
N GLU A 57 8.87 -6.57 0.85
CA GLU A 57 9.24 -6.22 -0.52
C GLU A 57 8.04 -5.73 -1.34
N ALA A 58 6.90 -6.43 -1.25
CA ALA A 58 5.68 -6.03 -1.94
C ALA A 58 5.14 -4.68 -1.43
N LEU A 59 5.22 -4.42 -0.12
CA LEU A 59 4.89 -3.11 0.46
C LEU A 59 5.81 -2.01 -0.07
N VAL A 60 7.12 -2.27 -0.16
CA VAL A 60 8.06 -1.31 -0.74
C VAL A 60 7.76 -1.09 -2.22
N ARG A 61 7.48 -2.14 -2.99
CA ARG A 61 7.07 -2.02 -4.40
C ARG A 61 5.82 -1.17 -4.56
N TYR A 62 4.81 -1.36 -3.70
CA TYR A 62 3.64 -0.48 -3.63
C TYR A 62 4.05 0.98 -3.38
N GLY A 63 4.88 1.24 -2.36
CA GLY A 63 5.35 2.58 -2.03
C GLY A 63 6.14 3.24 -3.17
N LEU A 64 6.93 2.46 -3.92
CA LEU A 64 7.67 2.94 -5.09
C LEU A 64 6.75 3.36 -6.24
N GLU A 65 5.65 2.64 -6.50
CA GLU A 65 4.66 3.07 -7.50
C GLU A 65 3.94 4.36 -7.07
N ILE A 66 3.59 4.50 -5.79
CA ILE A 66 3.03 5.74 -5.24
C ILE A 66 4.01 6.91 -5.46
N CYS A 67 5.28 6.73 -5.11
CA CYS A 67 6.32 7.73 -5.29
C CYS A 67 6.59 8.05 -6.77
N ARG A 68 6.49 7.06 -7.65
CA ARG A 68 6.62 7.23 -9.10
C ARG A 68 5.49 8.10 -9.65
N VAL A 69 4.23 7.77 -9.38
CA VAL A 69 3.08 8.56 -9.84
C VAL A 69 3.12 9.98 -9.25
N TRP A 70 3.53 10.13 -7.99
CA TRP A 70 3.73 11.45 -7.38
C TRP A 70 4.74 12.33 -8.14
N ARG A 71 5.87 11.74 -8.57
CA ARG A 71 6.87 12.44 -9.38
C ARG A 71 6.41 12.72 -10.80
N GLU A 72 5.64 11.84 -11.41
CA GLU A 72 5.04 12.05 -12.73
C GLU A 72 4.08 13.27 -12.74
N LEU A 73 3.52 13.65 -11.58
CA LEU A 73 2.77 14.91 -11.39
C LEU A 73 3.67 16.15 -11.18
N GLY A 74 4.99 16.03 -11.36
CA GLY A 74 5.95 17.13 -11.24
C GLY A 74 6.38 17.45 -9.81
N HIS A 75 6.07 16.60 -8.84
CA HIS A 75 6.44 16.82 -7.44
C HIS A 75 7.75 16.14 -7.05
N GLN A 76 8.46 16.73 -6.09
CA GLN A 76 9.67 16.13 -5.51
C GLN A 76 9.32 15.00 -4.54
N ASP A 77 10.16 13.97 -4.50
CA ASP A 77 10.04 12.85 -3.58
C ASP A 77 11.36 12.53 -2.85
N SER A 78 11.24 12.19 -1.58
CA SER A 78 12.32 11.68 -0.73
C SER A 78 12.01 10.31 -0.11
N CYS A 79 10.76 9.84 -0.20
CA CYS A 79 10.34 8.60 0.46
C CYS A 79 10.85 7.34 -0.25
N ALA A 80 10.94 7.36 -1.59
CA ALA A 80 11.38 6.19 -2.35
C ALA A 80 12.77 5.68 -1.93
N ALA A 81 13.75 6.58 -1.77
CA ALA A 81 15.09 6.21 -1.36
C ALA A 81 15.11 5.62 0.06
N THR A 82 14.34 6.20 0.99
CA THR A 82 14.24 5.68 2.36
C THR A 82 13.56 4.31 2.42
N LEU A 83 12.51 4.07 1.62
CA LEU A 83 11.85 2.76 1.54
C LEU A 83 12.83 1.65 1.13
N VAL A 84 13.63 1.90 0.10
CA VAL A 84 14.65 0.95 -0.37
C VAL A 84 15.74 0.74 0.67
N ALA A 85 16.22 1.82 1.31
CA ALA A 85 17.24 1.74 2.34
C ALA A 85 16.77 0.95 3.58
N ASP A 86 15.58 1.25 4.11
CA ASP A 86 15.02 0.58 5.29
C ASP A 86 14.80 -0.93 5.00
N LEU A 87 14.35 -1.29 3.79
CA LEU A 87 14.24 -2.69 3.39
C LEU A 87 15.61 -3.36 3.26
N ALA A 88 16.59 -2.71 2.65
CA ALA A 88 17.94 -3.27 2.49
C ALA A 88 18.65 -3.51 3.84
N THR A 89 18.38 -2.66 4.84
CA THR A 89 18.84 -2.90 6.22
C THR A 89 18.20 -4.14 6.83
N ALA A 90 16.90 -4.37 6.60
CA ALA A 90 16.17 -5.50 7.16
C ALA A 90 16.39 -6.81 6.39
N ARG A 91 16.59 -6.73 5.07
CA ARG A 91 16.79 -7.84 4.14
C ARG A 91 17.94 -7.50 3.18
N PRO A 92 19.20 -7.68 3.62
CA PRO A 92 20.36 -7.41 2.77
C PRO A 92 20.31 -8.18 1.45
N HIS A 93 20.74 -7.55 0.36
CA HIS A 93 20.86 -8.14 -0.98
C HIS A 93 19.56 -8.52 -1.71
N ALA A 94 18.39 -8.24 -1.15
CA ALA A 94 17.12 -8.42 -1.86
C ALA A 94 16.85 -7.21 -2.78
N PRO A 95 16.83 -7.36 -4.12
CA PRO A 95 16.35 -6.30 -4.99
C PRO A 95 14.84 -6.10 -4.77
N VAL A 96 14.33 -4.88 -4.95
CA VAL A 96 12.88 -4.68 -5.01
C VAL A 96 12.42 -5.00 -6.42
N ARG A 97 11.74 -6.12 -6.62
CA ARG A 97 11.25 -6.55 -7.93
C ARG A 97 9.94 -5.86 -8.30
N ASP A 98 9.60 -5.89 -9.59
CA ASP A 98 8.32 -5.38 -10.08
C ASP A 98 7.17 -6.32 -9.72
N GLN A 99 5.95 -5.77 -9.64
CA GLN A 99 4.78 -6.50 -9.20
C GLN A 99 4.50 -7.80 -9.99
N PRO A 100 4.63 -7.85 -11.33
CA PRO A 100 4.41 -9.10 -12.07
C PRO A 100 5.40 -10.22 -11.71
N VAL A 101 6.66 -9.86 -11.40
CA VAL A 101 7.68 -10.82 -10.97
C VAL A 101 7.34 -11.36 -9.58
N LEU A 102 6.96 -10.47 -8.65
CA LEU A 102 6.48 -10.87 -7.32
C LEU A 102 5.27 -11.80 -7.41
N ALA A 103 4.32 -11.51 -8.31
CA ALA A 103 3.15 -12.35 -8.53
C ALA A 103 3.53 -13.75 -9.01
N ALA A 104 4.40 -13.83 -10.02
CA ALA A 104 4.85 -15.10 -10.59
C ALA A 104 5.59 -16.00 -9.57
N GLU A 105 6.25 -15.40 -8.59
CA GLU A 105 6.98 -16.11 -7.54
C GLU A 105 6.16 -16.34 -6.25
N GLY A 106 4.89 -15.92 -6.19
CA GLY A 106 4.08 -16.05 -4.97
C GLY A 106 4.50 -15.12 -3.82
N GLU A 107 5.20 -14.03 -4.16
CA GLU A 107 5.71 -13.00 -3.25
C GLU A 107 4.76 -11.80 -3.09
N LEU A 108 3.50 -11.96 -3.51
CA LEU A 108 2.42 -11.02 -3.21
C LEU A 108 1.48 -11.61 -2.14
N PRO A 109 0.89 -10.76 -1.28
CA PRO A 109 -0.09 -11.21 -0.30
C PRO A 109 -1.31 -11.87 -0.97
N PRO A 110 -1.87 -12.96 -0.43
CA PRO A 110 -2.97 -13.69 -1.06
C PRO A 110 -4.29 -12.90 -1.07
N TRP A 111 -4.41 -11.88 -0.22
CA TRP A 111 -5.55 -10.96 -0.21
C TRP A 111 -5.51 -9.92 -1.33
N LEU A 112 -4.37 -9.78 -2.04
CA LEU A 112 -4.28 -8.88 -3.18
C LEU A 112 -4.93 -9.54 -4.39
N GLY A 113 -6.04 -8.96 -4.86
CA GLY A 113 -6.94 -9.58 -5.82
C GLY A 113 -8.31 -9.94 -5.22
N ASP A 114 -8.44 -9.93 -3.88
CA ASP A 114 -9.73 -10.19 -3.23
C ASP A 114 -10.71 -9.01 -3.40
N ASP A 115 -11.86 -9.28 -3.99
CA ASP A 115 -12.89 -8.28 -4.28
C ASP A 115 -13.40 -7.59 -3.02
N SER A 116 -13.57 -8.33 -1.91
CA SER A 116 -14.08 -7.76 -0.66
C SER A 116 -13.10 -6.76 -0.05
N PHE A 117 -11.81 -7.10 -0.09
CA PHE A 117 -10.71 -6.23 0.28
C PHE A 117 -10.71 -4.96 -0.58
N HIS A 118 -10.61 -5.09 -1.91
CA HIS A 118 -10.55 -3.94 -2.81
C HIS A 118 -11.80 -3.05 -2.70
N ARG A 119 -13.00 -3.64 -2.58
CA ARG A 119 -14.25 -2.91 -2.40
C ARG A 119 -14.29 -2.13 -1.08
N SER A 120 -13.76 -2.68 0.01
CA SER A 120 -13.65 -1.94 1.28
C SER A 120 -12.69 -0.74 1.18
N HIS A 121 -11.63 -0.85 0.37
CA HIS A 121 -10.72 0.27 0.10
C HIS A 121 -11.39 1.36 -0.74
N ARG A 122 -12.14 0.97 -1.78
CA ARG A 122 -12.96 1.90 -2.58
C ARG A 122 -13.97 2.64 -1.70
N SER A 123 -14.67 1.91 -0.83
CA SER A 123 -15.63 2.50 0.11
C SER A 123 -14.98 3.52 1.05
N ALA A 124 -13.79 3.22 1.56
CA ALA A 124 -13.06 4.16 2.40
C ALA A 124 -12.62 5.42 1.64
N LEU A 125 -12.28 5.32 0.34
CA LEU A 125 -12.01 6.48 -0.50
C LEU A 125 -13.29 7.32 -0.70
N VAL A 126 -14.42 6.70 -1.04
CA VAL A 126 -15.74 7.35 -1.13
C VAL A 126 -16.10 8.05 0.18
N ARG A 127 -15.92 7.40 1.35
CA ARG A 127 -16.13 8.01 2.67
C ARG A 127 -15.30 9.27 2.88
N LYS A 128 -14.06 9.24 2.40
CA LYS A 128 -13.08 10.29 2.63
C LYS A 128 -13.33 11.49 1.70
N ASP A 129 -13.82 11.26 0.49
CA ASP A 129 -14.21 12.31 -0.48
C ASP A 129 -15.25 11.78 -1.47
N PRO A 130 -16.55 11.91 -1.14
CA PRO A 130 -17.62 11.40 -1.99
C PRO A 130 -17.63 12.04 -3.38
N THR A 131 -17.31 13.34 -3.48
CA THR A 131 -17.36 14.11 -4.72
C THR A 131 -16.39 13.57 -5.75
N THR A 132 -15.15 13.29 -5.34
CA THR A 132 -14.14 12.71 -6.22
C THR A 132 -14.43 11.23 -6.50
N TYR A 133 -14.66 10.44 -5.46
CA TYR A 133 -14.58 8.99 -5.60
C TYR A 133 -15.87 8.30 -6.03
N THR A 134 -17.04 8.93 -5.88
CA THR A 134 -18.28 8.36 -6.47
C THR A 134 -18.20 8.31 -7.99
N ARG A 135 -17.43 9.20 -8.62
CA ARG A 135 -17.20 9.17 -10.08
C ARG A 135 -16.36 7.98 -10.51
N HIS A 136 -15.42 7.56 -9.67
CA HIS A 136 -14.56 6.40 -9.92
C HIS A 136 -15.22 5.08 -9.49
N PHE A 137 -16.06 5.12 -8.45
CA PHE A 137 -16.67 3.95 -7.82
C PHE A 137 -18.18 4.15 -7.59
N PRO A 138 -19.00 4.33 -8.65
CA PRO A 138 -20.40 4.72 -8.52
C PRO A 138 -21.26 3.71 -7.74
N GLU A 139 -20.89 2.43 -7.76
CA GLU A 139 -21.64 1.36 -7.09
C GLU A 139 -21.10 0.98 -5.70
N VAL A 140 -20.10 1.70 -5.19
CA VAL A 140 -19.49 1.42 -3.89
C VAL A 140 -20.00 2.42 -2.85
N PRO A 141 -20.80 1.99 -1.85
CA PRO A 141 -21.27 2.90 -0.83
C PRO A 141 -20.11 3.31 0.10
N GLY A 142 -20.20 4.50 0.69
CA GLY A 142 -19.14 5.10 1.51
C GLY A 142 -19.04 4.59 2.95
N ASP A 143 -19.78 3.56 3.34
CA ASP A 143 -19.97 3.15 4.74
C ASP A 143 -19.59 1.69 5.03
N LEU A 144 -19.06 0.95 4.05
CA LEU A 144 -18.66 -0.44 4.26
C LEU A 144 -17.60 -0.58 5.37
N PRO A 145 -17.68 -1.64 6.20
CA PRO A 145 -16.62 -1.94 7.14
C PRO A 145 -15.31 -2.20 6.38
N TYR A 146 -14.21 -1.78 6.99
CA TYR A 146 -12.91 -1.94 6.38
C TYR A 146 -12.36 -3.34 6.64
N VAL A 147 -11.81 -3.99 5.60
CA VAL A 147 -11.27 -5.34 5.68
C VAL A 147 -9.78 -5.29 6.02
N TRP A 148 -9.40 -5.88 7.15
CA TRP A 148 -8.01 -6.09 7.55
C TRP A 148 -7.67 -7.58 7.45
N PRO A 149 -7.11 -8.05 6.31
CA PRO A 149 -6.72 -9.45 6.19
C PRO A 149 -5.52 -9.75 7.11
N ALA A 150 -5.43 -10.98 7.58
CA ALA A 150 -4.21 -11.46 8.20
C ALA A 150 -3.19 -11.80 7.11
N SER A 151 -1.90 -11.62 7.41
CA SER A 151 -0.87 -12.27 6.60
C SER A 151 -0.90 -13.78 6.85
N ASP A 152 -0.72 -14.55 5.79
CA ASP A 152 -0.50 -16.00 5.80
C ASP A 152 0.97 -16.36 6.09
N ARG A 153 1.89 -15.38 6.01
CA ARG A 153 3.28 -15.56 6.41
C ARG A 153 3.42 -15.33 7.91
N GLN A 154 4.07 -16.27 8.59
CA GLN A 154 4.49 -16.09 9.99
C GLN A 154 5.74 -15.19 10.01
N VAL A 155 5.75 -14.21 10.91
CA VAL A 155 6.89 -13.30 11.17
C VAL A 155 7.25 -13.36 12.64
#